data_AF-A0A543HH69-F1
#
_entry.id   AF-A0A543HH69-F1
#
_cell.length_a   1.000
_cell.length_b   1.000
_cell.length_c   1.000
_cell.angle_alpha   90.00
_cell.angle_beta   90.00
_cell.angle_gamma   90.00
#
_symmetry.space_group_name_H-M   'P 1'
#
loop_
_entity.id
_entity.type
_entity.pdbx_description
1 polymer ?
#
loop_
_entity_poly.entity_id
_entity_poly.type
_entity_poly.pdbx_seq_one_letter_code
_entity_poly.pdbx_strand_id
1 'polypeptide(L)'
;MKRYLLTIAVALTLLVLAGAPTAYAESPAPAPSGYVAMGDSFASGFGLVPYEKNTFTLLGEGNDCQRSKVSYTVEVARRTGYDLTSVACKGAPTSSFYAVPSDRVAWGEHAQLDALSQETALVSFSVGGIDAGFTQVFTECLTSVKFLLPVNNCSGDAAINARIDDVIAALDGRVVSADIRSYDQILVDIRARAPRAQVVGVGYPAFFPEDGAGRIFTLGQRCEGVKRADQRWIVEKTKELNAALRAAMLRNGYLYADAQEQFAGHELCGTGTEYFNGLVSPGIFHPNRPGQGALAESVMAALGTGANGTGANGLEGSAAAPGRVLTAAPAVASVELAANERPEATFSVRREAGVLTLDATESQDADGDLSSVQWYVEGVATEEVAEGNRVDLDIHSEEPVSVTLVVTDDRGLADFSTTTVPAARVSSSVQGVVADGRVSVTLVSTPDARMADIVDLDSLVWPARAGVSATVAVDESSGEVTVSANAAQLGLSVGASTVCLSGVMTDGRPLSSCVPVSLSAEAVAASERLASALVPAAEEVEPAAEEVEPAAEEVEPRDSVGETGAVVASANDTPGPDSAGGLTDSFWPSVTGGVAVLLLAGGGVWGGLRSRRLSVRSPLHLGQG
;
A
#
# COMPACT_ATOMS: atom_id res chain seq x y z
N MET A 1 -1.43 45.42 -96.76
CA MET A 1 -0.89 45.06 -95.42
C MET A 1 -1.96 44.80 -94.33
N LYS A 2 -3.28 44.82 -94.61
CA LYS A 2 -4.34 44.62 -93.58
C LYS A 2 -5.02 43.24 -93.56
N ARG A 3 -4.64 42.30 -94.43
CA ARG A 3 -5.30 40.97 -94.57
C ARG A 3 -4.50 39.77 -94.05
N TYR A 4 -3.23 39.95 -93.67
CA TYR A 4 -2.36 38.86 -93.19
C TYR A 4 -2.15 38.84 -91.66
N LEU A 5 -2.70 39.83 -90.94
CA LEU A 5 -2.54 39.94 -89.47
C LEU A 5 -3.70 39.31 -88.68
N LEU A 6 -4.82 38.96 -89.32
CA LEU A 6 -5.99 38.39 -88.63
C LEU A 6 -5.94 36.85 -88.50
N THR A 7 -5.19 36.16 -89.36
CA THR A 7 -5.13 34.69 -89.37
C THR A 7 -4.12 34.10 -88.38
N ILE A 8 -3.12 34.87 -87.94
CA ILE A 8 -2.12 34.41 -86.96
C ILE A 8 -2.65 34.52 -85.51
N ALA A 9 -3.57 35.46 -85.23
CA ALA A 9 -4.12 35.66 -83.88
C ALA A 9 -5.10 34.55 -83.46
N VAL A 10 -5.77 33.87 -84.40
CA VAL A 10 -6.74 32.79 -84.11
C VAL A 10 -6.05 31.44 -83.89
N ALA A 11 -4.89 31.20 -84.51
CA ALA A 11 -4.14 29.95 -84.31
C ALA A 11 -3.40 29.88 -82.96
N LEU A 12 -2.99 31.03 -82.41
CA LEU A 12 -2.33 31.12 -81.09
C LEU A 12 -3.32 31.10 -79.91
N THR A 13 -4.60 31.44 -80.12
CA THR A 13 -5.64 31.32 -79.09
C THR A 13 -6.22 29.91 -78.97
N LEU A 14 -6.09 29.07 -80.02
CA LEU A 14 -6.51 27.67 -79.99
C LEU A 14 -5.45 26.72 -79.39
N LEU A 15 -4.19 27.15 -79.24
CA LEU A 15 -3.14 26.32 -78.64
C LEU A 15 -3.01 26.48 -77.11
N VAL A 16 -3.69 27.46 -76.51
CA VAL A 16 -3.68 27.70 -75.05
C VAL A 16 -4.84 26.98 -74.33
N LEU A 17 -5.82 26.41 -75.06
CA LEU A 17 -6.95 25.67 -74.48
C LEU A 17 -6.71 24.16 -74.30
N ALA A 18 -5.54 23.63 -74.69
CA ALA A 18 -5.24 22.19 -74.61
C ALA A 18 -4.45 21.78 -73.35
N GLY A 19 -4.18 22.71 -72.43
CA GLY A 19 -3.40 22.48 -71.21
C GLY A 19 -4.21 22.60 -69.93
N ALA A 20 -5.49 22.20 -69.92
CA ALA A 20 -6.20 22.03 -68.66
C ALA A 20 -5.41 21.00 -67.83
N PRO A 21 -4.92 21.34 -66.62
CA PRO A 21 -4.36 20.32 -65.76
C PRO A 21 -5.47 19.31 -65.55
N THR A 22 -5.28 18.10 -66.06
CA THR A 22 -6.00 16.94 -65.55
C THR A 22 -5.60 16.86 -64.08
N ALA A 23 -6.38 17.50 -63.22
CA ALA A 23 -6.41 17.19 -61.82
C ALA A 23 -6.82 15.72 -61.78
N TYR A 24 -5.82 14.84 -61.68
CA TYR A 24 -6.07 13.50 -61.22
C TYR A 24 -6.77 13.68 -59.88
N ALA A 25 -8.08 13.39 -59.84
CA ALA A 25 -8.75 13.17 -58.59
C ALA A 25 -8.01 11.98 -57.98
N GLU A 26 -7.06 12.28 -57.09
CA GLU A 26 -6.37 11.28 -56.30
C GLU A 26 -7.48 10.51 -55.59
N SER A 27 -7.63 9.23 -55.95
CA SER A 27 -8.65 8.38 -55.35
C SER A 27 -8.48 8.53 -53.84
N PRO A 28 -9.55 8.83 -53.07
CA PRO A 28 -9.41 9.02 -51.64
C PRO A 28 -8.65 7.81 -51.09
N ALA A 29 -7.54 8.06 -50.39
CA ALA A 29 -6.83 6.99 -49.71
C ALA A 29 -7.86 6.20 -48.88
N PRO A 30 -7.78 4.86 -48.85
CA PRO A 30 -8.65 4.05 -48.02
C PRO A 30 -8.72 4.65 -46.62
N ALA A 31 -9.92 4.65 -46.02
CA ALA A 31 -10.04 5.06 -44.64
C ALA A 31 -9.16 4.14 -43.79
N PRO A 32 -8.38 4.68 -42.82
CA PRO A 32 -7.62 3.89 -41.87
C PRO A 32 -8.48 2.77 -41.28
N SER A 33 -7.97 1.54 -41.31
CA SER A 33 -8.62 0.38 -40.69
C SER A 33 -7.80 -0.25 -39.57
N GLY A 34 -6.58 0.23 -39.31
CA GLY A 34 -5.69 -0.37 -38.33
C GLY A 34 -6.13 -0.07 -36.89
N TYR A 35 -6.16 -1.09 -36.04
CA TYR A 35 -6.33 -0.95 -34.60
C TYR A 35 -5.07 -1.46 -33.89
N VAL A 36 -4.40 -0.58 -33.14
CA VAL A 36 -3.24 -0.95 -32.33
C VAL A 36 -3.65 -1.01 -30.86
N ALA A 37 -3.54 -2.19 -30.25
CA ALA A 37 -3.74 -2.36 -28.81
C ALA A 37 -2.40 -2.45 -28.10
N MET A 38 -2.19 -1.53 -27.15
CA MET A 38 -0.97 -1.41 -26.36
C MET A 38 -1.29 -1.60 -24.87
N GLY A 39 -0.27 -1.61 -24.03
CA GLY A 39 -0.40 -1.63 -22.59
C GLY A 39 0.13 -2.88 -21.92
N ASP A 40 -0.44 -3.13 -20.75
CA ASP A 40 0.00 -4.13 -19.79
C ASP A 40 -0.84 -5.43 -19.84
N SER A 41 -0.90 -6.14 -18.71
CA SER A 41 -1.62 -7.40 -18.55
C SER A 41 -3.14 -7.27 -18.64
N PHE A 42 -3.73 -6.10 -18.36
CA PHE A 42 -5.17 -5.89 -18.53
C PHE A 42 -5.53 -5.84 -20.01
N ALA A 43 -4.69 -5.19 -20.83
CA ALA A 43 -4.80 -5.17 -22.29
C ALA A 43 -4.42 -6.49 -22.95
N SER A 44 -3.40 -7.19 -22.42
CA SER A 44 -3.01 -8.51 -22.94
C SER A 44 -4.08 -9.57 -22.66
N GLY A 45 -4.91 -9.41 -21.63
CA GLY A 45 -5.85 -10.43 -21.17
C GLY A 45 -5.14 -11.56 -20.41
N PHE A 46 -4.10 -11.22 -19.64
CA PHE A 46 -3.36 -12.15 -18.82
C PHE A 46 -4.30 -13.00 -17.93
N GLY A 47 -4.00 -14.29 -17.82
CA GLY A 47 -4.81 -15.25 -17.07
C GLY A 47 -5.90 -15.94 -17.91
N LEU A 48 -6.11 -15.54 -19.16
CA LEU A 48 -7.17 -16.08 -20.02
C LEU A 48 -6.63 -16.84 -21.23
N VAL A 49 -6.70 -18.16 -21.15
CA VAL A 49 -6.45 -19.03 -22.30
C VAL A 49 -7.63 -19.05 -23.29
N PRO A 50 -7.40 -19.32 -24.59
CA PRO A 50 -6.10 -19.57 -25.22
C PRO A 50 -5.34 -18.28 -25.56
N TYR A 51 -4.02 -18.35 -25.46
CA TYR A 51 -3.13 -17.27 -25.89
C TYR A 51 -2.81 -17.31 -27.38
N GLU A 52 -2.42 -16.17 -27.93
CA GLU A 52 -1.84 -16.04 -29.27
C GLU A 52 -0.56 -16.88 -29.37
N LYS A 53 -0.29 -17.37 -30.58
CA LYS A 53 0.85 -18.25 -30.83
C LYS A 53 2.15 -17.53 -30.43
N ASN A 54 3.03 -18.25 -29.73
CA ASN A 54 4.33 -17.75 -29.25
C ASN A 54 4.26 -16.64 -28.19
N THR A 55 3.08 -16.33 -27.64
CA THR A 55 2.93 -15.36 -26.56
C THR A 55 2.78 -15.98 -25.17
N PHE A 56 2.81 -17.32 -25.11
CA PHE A 56 2.87 -18.09 -23.87
C PHE A 56 3.56 -19.41 -24.16
N THR A 57 4.78 -19.56 -23.66
CA THR A 57 5.54 -20.81 -23.77
C THR A 57 6.10 -21.24 -22.42
N LEU A 58 5.61 -22.39 -21.92
CA LEU A 58 6.05 -22.99 -20.65
C LEU A 58 7.54 -23.41 -20.65
N LEU A 59 8.16 -23.50 -21.83
CA LEU A 59 9.54 -23.95 -22.03
C LEU A 59 10.49 -22.83 -22.51
N GLY A 60 10.05 -21.57 -22.51
CA GLY A 60 10.88 -20.43 -22.92
C GLY A 60 11.10 -20.27 -24.44
N GLU A 61 10.53 -21.13 -25.28
CA GLU A 61 10.54 -20.98 -26.74
C GLU A 61 9.41 -20.03 -27.20
N GLY A 62 9.58 -18.73 -26.98
CA GLY A 62 8.59 -17.69 -27.29
C GLY A 62 8.69 -16.51 -26.33
N ASN A 63 7.68 -15.64 -26.32
CA ASN A 63 7.57 -14.58 -25.33
C ASN A 63 6.54 -14.91 -24.24
N ASP A 64 6.59 -14.18 -23.13
CA ASP A 64 5.63 -14.32 -22.01
C ASP A 64 4.71 -13.09 -21.89
N CYS A 65 4.37 -12.45 -23.02
CA CYS A 65 3.42 -11.33 -23.02
C CYS A 65 1.98 -11.75 -22.73
N GLN A 66 1.67 -13.04 -22.93
CA GLN A 66 0.38 -13.68 -22.64
C GLN A 66 -0.80 -12.91 -23.24
N ARG A 67 -0.77 -12.74 -24.56
CA ARG A 67 -1.84 -12.09 -25.33
C ARG A 67 -2.98 -13.06 -25.53
N SER A 68 -4.07 -12.87 -24.82
CA SER A 68 -5.25 -13.72 -24.89
C SER A 68 -6.04 -13.47 -26.16
N LYS A 69 -6.46 -14.56 -26.81
CA LYS A 69 -7.40 -14.51 -27.96
C LYS A 69 -8.82 -14.11 -27.56
N VAL A 70 -9.06 -13.87 -26.27
CA VAL A 70 -10.36 -13.50 -25.70
C VAL A 70 -10.25 -12.30 -24.77
N SER A 71 -9.20 -11.49 -24.96
CA SER A 71 -9.05 -10.18 -24.31
C SER A 71 -10.06 -9.17 -24.87
N TYR A 72 -10.26 -8.06 -24.15
CA TYR A 72 -11.13 -6.98 -24.60
C TYR A 72 -10.67 -6.40 -25.94
N THR A 73 -9.36 -6.43 -26.22
CA THR A 73 -8.80 -5.86 -27.44
C THR A 73 -9.26 -6.66 -28.67
N VAL A 74 -9.32 -7.99 -28.57
CA VAL A 74 -9.87 -8.85 -29.63
C VAL A 74 -11.37 -8.59 -29.83
N GLU A 75 -12.12 -8.41 -28.74
CA GLU A 75 -13.56 -8.14 -28.82
C GLU A 75 -13.88 -6.77 -29.43
N VAL A 76 -13.13 -5.72 -29.07
CA VAL A 76 -13.24 -4.39 -29.68
C VAL A 76 -12.93 -4.45 -31.17
N ALA A 77 -11.88 -5.17 -31.58
CA ALA A 77 -11.55 -5.36 -32.99
C ALA A 77 -12.70 -6.03 -33.75
N ARG A 78 -13.28 -7.08 -33.17
CA ARG A 78 -14.43 -7.81 -33.75
C ARG A 78 -15.66 -6.91 -33.91
N ARG A 79 -15.94 -6.04 -32.93
CA ARG A 79 -17.11 -5.15 -32.93
C ARG A 79 -16.98 -3.94 -33.84
N THR A 80 -15.76 -3.42 -33.98
CA THR A 80 -15.45 -2.26 -34.84
C THR A 80 -15.16 -2.66 -36.29
N GLY A 81 -14.69 -3.89 -36.52
CA GLY A 81 -14.23 -4.36 -37.82
C GLY A 81 -12.82 -3.89 -38.18
N TYR A 82 -12.07 -3.30 -37.24
CA TYR A 82 -10.68 -2.87 -37.45
C TYR A 82 -9.69 -4.03 -37.37
N ASP A 83 -8.59 -3.89 -38.11
CA ASP A 83 -7.51 -4.86 -38.18
C ASP A 83 -6.60 -4.74 -36.95
N LEU A 84 -6.73 -5.68 -36.01
CA LEU A 84 -6.00 -5.65 -34.74
C LEU A 84 -4.51 -6.03 -34.90
N THR A 85 -3.66 -5.13 -34.40
CA THR A 85 -2.26 -5.39 -34.04
C THR A 85 -2.12 -5.22 -32.53
N SER A 86 -2.07 -6.33 -31.79
CA SER A 86 -1.89 -6.29 -30.34
C SER A 86 -0.40 -6.40 -29.99
N VAL A 87 0.13 -5.38 -29.34
CA VAL A 87 1.49 -5.37 -28.75
C VAL A 87 1.46 -5.26 -27.22
N ALA A 88 0.27 -5.28 -26.60
CA ALA A 88 0.11 -5.34 -25.16
C ALA A 88 0.89 -6.53 -24.55
N CYS A 89 1.49 -6.34 -23.39
CA CYS A 89 2.37 -7.34 -22.79
C CYS A 89 2.23 -7.36 -21.28
N LYS A 90 2.05 -8.55 -20.70
CA LYS A 90 2.04 -8.73 -19.25
C LYS A 90 3.28 -8.10 -18.59
N GLY A 91 3.04 -7.30 -17.56
CA GLY A 91 4.11 -6.66 -16.78
C GLY A 91 4.82 -5.53 -17.51
N ALA A 92 4.21 -4.93 -18.53
CA ALA A 92 4.74 -3.76 -19.22
C ALA A 92 4.48 -2.47 -18.40
N PRO A 93 5.52 -1.79 -17.88
CA PRO A 93 5.40 -0.42 -17.40
C PRO A 93 5.33 0.59 -18.56
N THR A 94 5.12 1.88 -18.25
CA THR A 94 5.10 2.97 -19.25
C THR A 94 6.37 3.04 -20.11
N SER A 95 7.53 2.69 -19.57
CA SER A 95 8.78 2.63 -20.33
C SER A 95 8.75 1.61 -21.49
N SER A 96 7.89 0.59 -21.43
CA SER A 96 7.70 -0.41 -22.50
C SER A 96 7.16 0.19 -23.80
N PHE A 97 6.57 1.39 -23.74
CA PHE A 97 6.14 2.10 -24.93
C PHE A 97 7.32 2.58 -25.79
N TYR A 98 8.49 2.75 -25.17
CA TYR A 98 9.67 3.37 -25.79
C TYR A 98 10.83 2.40 -25.98
N ALA A 99 10.91 1.36 -25.15
CA ALA A 99 11.97 0.37 -25.22
C ALA A 99 11.51 -0.96 -24.65
N VAL A 100 12.08 -2.05 -25.14
CA VAL A 100 11.88 -3.38 -24.55
C VAL A 100 12.93 -3.57 -23.46
N PRO A 101 12.56 -3.98 -22.24
CA PRO A 101 13.53 -4.33 -21.20
C PRO A 101 14.58 -5.31 -21.75
N SER A 102 15.85 -5.13 -21.39
CA SER A 102 16.97 -5.89 -21.98
C SER A 102 16.85 -7.40 -21.78
N ASP A 103 16.24 -7.83 -20.68
CA ASP A 103 15.91 -9.22 -20.37
C ASP A 103 14.82 -9.81 -21.28
N ARG A 104 14.02 -8.96 -21.93
CA ARG A 104 12.94 -9.31 -22.85
C ARG A 104 13.29 -9.12 -24.33
N VAL A 105 14.47 -8.60 -24.68
CA VAL A 105 14.90 -8.48 -26.08
C VAL A 105 14.91 -9.83 -26.79
N ALA A 106 15.23 -10.91 -26.05
CA ALA A 106 15.20 -12.27 -26.57
C ALA A 106 13.81 -12.75 -27.03
N TRP A 107 12.74 -12.05 -26.64
CA TRP A 107 11.36 -12.36 -27.00
C TRP A 107 10.96 -11.88 -28.41
N GLY A 108 11.81 -11.09 -29.08
CA GLY A 108 11.49 -10.49 -30.37
C GLY A 108 10.38 -9.43 -30.31
N GLU A 109 10.12 -8.90 -29.10
CA GLU A 109 9.23 -7.78 -28.89
C GLU A 109 9.90 -6.45 -29.29
N HIS A 110 9.09 -5.44 -29.55
CA HIS A 110 9.53 -4.08 -29.92
C HIS A 110 8.93 -3.05 -28.95
N ALA A 111 9.40 -1.80 -29.02
CA ALA A 111 8.74 -0.72 -28.30
C ALA A 111 7.29 -0.65 -28.78
N GLN A 112 6.32 -0.54 -27.87
CA GLN A 112 4.91 -0.66 -28.27
C GLN A 112 4.50 0.45 -29.25
N LEU A 113 5.11 1.64 -29.17
CA LEU A 113 4.88 2.73 -30.12
C LEU A 113 5.34 2.41 -31.55
N ASP A 114 6.22 1.42 -31.76
CA ASP A 114 6.68 1.01 -33.10
C ASP A 114 5.56 0.33 -33.91
N ALA A 115 4.48 -0.12 -33.27
CA ALA A 115 3.32 -0.69 -33.95
C ALA A 115 2.42 0.37 -34.62
N LEU A 116 2.62 1.65 -34.29
CA LEU A 116 1.81 2.74 -34.83
C LEU A 116 2.25 3.13 -36.24
N SER A 117 1.28 3.51 -37.07
CA SER A 117 1.54 4.05 -38.39
C SER A 117 0.50 5.09 -38.77
N GLN A 118 0.67 5.72 -39.94
CA GLN A 118 -0.32 6.64 -40.48
C GLN A 118 -1.67 5.96 -40.82
N GLU A 119 -1.70 4.63 -40.96
CA GLU A 119 -2.91 3.84 -41.21
C GLU A 119 -3.61 3.36 -39.93
N THR A 120 -3.06 3.68 -38.76
CA THR A 120 -3.73 3.42 -37.48
C THR A 120 -4.94 4.35 -37.32
N ALA A 121 -6.11 3.75 -37.18
CA ALA A 121 -7.41 4.38 -36.99
C ALA A 121 -7.86 4.41 -35.52
N LEU A 122 -7.50 3.37 -34.77
CA LEU A 122 -7.84 3.20 -33.37
C LEU A 122 -6.61 2.79 -32.58
N VAL A 123 -6.46 3.35 -31.39
CA VAL A 123 -5.53 2.93 -30.36
C VAL A 123 -6.28 2.72 -29.06
N SER A 124 -6.00 1.62 -28.36
CA SER A 124 -6.42 1.45 -26.97
C SER A 124 -5.22 1.05 -26.11
N PHE A 125 -5.20 1.50 -24.85
CA PHE A 125 -4.20 1.04 -23.90
C PHE A 125 -4.64 1.11 -22.44
N SER A 126 -4.13 0.20 -21.63
CA SER A 126 -4.08 0.26 -20.16
C SER A 126 -2.62 0.20 -19.72
N VAL A 127 -2.14 1.17 -18.94
CA VAL A 127 -0.75 1.18 -18.43
C VAL A 127 -0.65 2.07 -17.19
N GLY A 128 0.35 1.81 -16.35
CA GLY A 128 0.63 2.55 -15.12
C GLY A 128 0.52 1.71 -13.84
N GLY A 129 -0.26 0.61 -13.87
CA GLY A 129 -0.40 -0.25 -12.69
C GLY A 129 0.89 -0.98 -12.30
N ILE A 130 1.74 -1.31 -13.29
CA ILE A 130 3.08 -1.87 -13.04
C ILE A 130 4.02 -0.82 -12.47
N ASP A 131 4.00 0.40 -13.02
CA ASP A 131 4.77 1.54 -12.53
C ASP A 131 4.41 1.85 -11.07
N ALA A 132 3.11 1.85 -10.73
CA ALA A 132 2.60 2.09 -9.37
C ALA A 132 2.98 0.97 -8.39
N GLY A 133 3.57 -0.13 -8.89
CA GLY A 133 4.01 -1.24 -8.07
C GLY A 133 2.86 -2.09 -7.55
N PHE A 134 1.69 -2.12 -8.19
CA PHE A 134 0.58 -2.99 -7.73
C PHE A 134 1.00 -4.46 -7.61
N THR A 135 1.90 -4.94 -8.48
CA THR A 135 2.45 -6.30 -8.33
C THR A 135 3.26 -6.46 -7.04
N GLN A 136 4.07 -5.45 -6.69
CA GLN A 136 4.85 -5.44 -5.46
C GLN A 136 3.92 -5.33 -4.23
N VAL A 137 2.93 -4.44 -4.27
CA VAL A 137 1.88 -4.32 -3.25
C VAL A 137 1.20 -5.66 -3.05
N PHE A 138 0.67 -6.30 -4.10
CA PHE A 138 0.03 -7.61 -3.95
C PHE A 138 1.01 -8.68 -3.43
N THR A 139 2.29 -8.62 -3.79
CA THR A 139 3.30 -9.58 -3.30
C THR A 139 3.65 -9.38 -1.84
N GLU A 140 3.96 -8.14 -1.46
CA GLU A 140 4.35 -7.73 -0.12
C GLU A 140 3.18 -7.83 0.85
N CYS A 141 2.00 -7.39 0.42
CA CYS A 141 0.79 -7.36 1.23
C CYS A 141 0.07 -8.70 1.29
N LEU A 142 0.04 -9.49 0.20
CA LEU A 142 -0.89 -10.63 0.09
C LEU A 142 -0.25 -12.01 -0.16
N THR A 143 0.93 -12.11 -0.81
CA THR A 143 1.45 -13.42 -1.27
C THR A 143 2.83 -13.84 -0.73
N SER A 144 3.48 -13.04 0.12
CA SER A 144 4.71 -13.49 0.79
C SER A 144 4.44 -14.72 1.68
N VAL A 145 5.45 -15.41 2.22
CA VAL A 145 5.26 -16.54 3.18
C VAL A 145 4.39 -16.18 4.40
N LYS A 146 4.10 -14.88 4.56
CA LYS A 146 3.04 -14.32 5.39
C LYS A 146 1.62 -14.70 4.91
N PHE A 147 1.37 -15.35 3.78
CA PHE A 147 0.05 -15.88 3.45
C PHE A 147 -0.45 -16.93 4.47
N LEU A 148 0.48 -17.58 5.19
CA LEU A 148 0.20 -18.50 6.31
C LEU A 148 0.17 -17.80 7.68
N LEU A 149 0.47 -16.50 7.76
CA LEU A 149 0.51 -15.72 9.00
C LEU A 149 -0.34 -14.45 8.78
N PRO A 150 -1.37 -14.13 9.57
CA PRO A 150 -2.38 -13.11 9.25
C PRO A 150 -1.90 -11.62 9.19
N VAL A 151 -0.71 -11.32 8.64
CA VAL A 151 0.17 -10.23 9.06
C VAL A 151 0.69 -9.36 7.91
N ASN A 152 -0.10 -8.39 7.46
CA ASN A 152 0.41 -7.12 6.93
C ASN A 152 -0.74 -6.10 6.88
N ASN A 153 -0.41 -4.83 7.11
CA ASN A 153 -1.29 -3.68 6.90
C ASN A 153 -0.56 -2.76 5.92
N CYS A 154 -1.07 -2.64 4.70
CA CYS A 154 -0.44 -1.83 3.67
C CYS A 154 -1.03 -0.43 3.57
N SER A 155 -2.31 -0.29 3.91
CA SER A 155 -2.96 1.01 4.02
C SER A 155 -2.23 1.95 4.99
N GLY A 156 -1.66 1.42 6.09
CA GLY A 156 -0.89 2.18 7.07
C GLY A 156 0.63 2.26 6.84
N ASP A 157 1.18 1.71 5.75
CA ASP A 157 2.63 1.78 5.48
C ASP A 157 2.99 3.07 4.72
N ALA A 158 3.63 4.02 5.41
CA ALA A 158 3.98 5.31 4.85
C ALA A 158 4.96 5.22 3.66
N ALA A 159 5.85 4.22 3.62
CA ALA A 159 6.81 4.06 2.53
C ALA A 159 6.14 3.49 1.27
N ILE A 160 5.17 2.58 1.43
CA ILE A 160 4.34 2.10 0.33
C ILE A 160 3.48 3.24 -0.24
N ASN A 161 2.83 4.00 0.64
CA ASN A 161 1.98 5.13 0.24
C ASN A 161 2.77 6.21 -0.50
N ALA A 162 3.89 6.69 0.06
CA ALA A 162 4.72 7.71 -0.58
C ALA A 162 5.21 7.28 -1.96
N ARG A 163 5.63 6.02 -2.11
CA ARG A 163 6.07 5.47 -3.41
C ARG A 163 4.95 5.51 -4.46
N ILE A 164 3.73 5.10 -4.09
CA ILE A 164 2.59 5.09 -5.03
C ILE A 164 2.21 6.52 -5.42
N ASP A 165 2.20 7.44 -4.46
CA ASP A 165 1.87 8.84 -4.69
C ASP A 165 2.88 9.52 -5.62
N ASP A 166 4.18 9.26 -5.44
CA ASP A 166 5.25 9.73 -6.33
C ASP A 166 5.09 9.19 -7.75
N VAL A 167 4.70 7.91 -7.89
CA VAL A 167 4.44 7.32 -9.20
C VAL A 167 3.23 7.97 -9.89
N ILE A 168 2.12 8.13 -9.18
CA ILE A 168 0.92 8.76 -9.75
C ILE A 168 1.24 10.21 -10.15
N ALA A 169 2.02 10.93 -9.36
CA ALA A 169 2.51 12.26 -9.70
C ALA A 169 3.40 12.26 -10.95
N ALA A 170 4.26 11.24 -11.13
CA ALA A 170 5.08 11.10 -12.33
C ALA A 170 4.25 10.75 -13.59
N LEU A 171 3.24 9.87 -13.44
CA LEU A 171 2.32 9.50 -14.52
C LEU A 171 1.47 10.69 -14.98
N ASP A 172 1.00 11.52 -14.06
CA ASP A 172 0.28 12.77 -14.34
C ASP A 172 1.21 13.90 -14.84
N GLY A 173 2.53 13.72 -14.77
CA GLY A 173 3.52 14.70 -15.23
C GLY A 173 3.81 15.84 -14.25
N ARG A 174 3.34 15.73 -12.99
CA ARG A 174 3.66 16.67 -11.90
C ARG A 174 5.09 16.51 -11.38
N VAL A 175 5.66 15.30 -11.50
CA VAL A 175 7.04 14.98 -11.12
C VAL A 175 7.78 14.35 -12.30
N VAL A 176 9.05 14.67 -12.47
CA VAL A 176 9.89 14.05 -13.51
C VAL A 176 10.52 12.78 -12.96
N SER A 177 10.35 11.67 -13.67
CA SER A 177 10.97 10.39 -13.37
C SER A 177 11.84 9.90 -14.54
N ALA A 178 12.96 9.26 -14.22
CA ALA A 178 13.82 8.65 -15.24
C ALA A 178 13.15 7.42 -15.88
N ASP A 179 12.43 6.65 -15.06
CA ASP A 179 11.91 5.33 -15.41
C ASP A 179 10.43 5.33 -15.81
N ILE A 180 9.69 6.37 -15.39
CA ILE A 180 8.26 6.52 -15.67
C ILE A 180 8.07 7.57 -16.76
N ARG A 181 7.19 7.27 -17.72
CA ARG A 181 6.79 8.21 -18.77
C ARG A 181 5.39 8.71 -18.46
N SER A 182 5.21 10.03 -18.44
CA SER A 182 3.91 10.62 -18.19
C SER A 182 2.93 10.26 -19.31
N TYR A 183 1.64 10.21 -18.96
CA TYR A 183 0.58 9.95 -19.92
C TYR A 183 0.55 11.01 -21.03
N ASP A 184 0.79 12.29 -20.69
CA ASP A 184 0.86 13.37 -21.68
C ASP A 184 1.97 13.11 -22.73
N GLN A 185 3.15 12.65 -22.30
CA GLN A 185 4.24 12.34 -23.22
C GLN A 185 3.88 11.17 -24.15
N ILE A 186 3.28 10.10 -23.59
CA ILE A 186 2.81 8.96 -24.38
C ILE A 186 1.78 9.41 -25.43
N LEU A 187 0.82 10.26 -25.05
CA LEU A 187 -0.26 10.71 -25.94
C LEU A 187 0.25 11.64 -27.05
N VAL A 188 1.21 12.53 -26.76
CA VAL A 188 1.91 13.34 -27.76
C VAL A 188 2.63 12.45 -28.76
N ASP A 189 3.30 11.41 -28.28
CA ASP A 189 4.05 10.46 -29.10
C ASP A 189 3.16 9.57 -29.96
N ILE A 190 1.97 9.19 -29.47
CA ILE A 190 0.94 8.51 -30.25
C ILE A 190 0.46 9.42 -31.37
N ARG A 191 0.13 10.69 -31.07
CA ARG A 191 -0.32 11.67 -32.08
C ARG A 191 0.68 11.85 -33.20
N ALA A 192 1.97 11.90 -32.88
CA ALA A 192 3.03 12.07 -33.87
C ALA A 192 3.12 10.89 -34.85
N ARG A 193 2.90 9.66 -34.36
CA ARG A 193 3.03 8.42 -35.15
C ARG A 193 1.74 8.02 -35.86
N ALA A 194 0.59 8.29 -35.24
CA ALA A 194 -0.76 7.95 -35.70
C ALA A 194 -1.70 9.17 -35.65
N PRO A 195 -1.48 10.22 -36.47
CA PRO A 195 -2.20 11.49 -36.36
C PRO A 195 -3.70 11.40 -36.67
N ARG A 196 -4.17 10.30 -37.27
CA ARG A 196 -5.58 10.05 -37.60
C ARG A 196 -6.28 9.13 -36.60
N ALA A 197 -5.57 8.60 -35.61
CA ALA A 197 -6.12 7.61 -34.70
C ALA A 197 -7.02 8.27 -33.64
N GLN A 198 -8.19 7.65 -33.39
CA GLN A 198 -8.87 7.81 -32.10
C GLN A 198 -8.07 7.02 -31.06
N VAL A 199 -7.87 7.60 -29.88
CA VAL A 199 -7.12 6.96 -28.79
C VAL A 199 -8.04 6.83 -27.58
N VAL A 200 -8.08 5.63 -27.01
CA VAL A 200 -8.87 5.29 -25.82
C VAL A 200 -7.94 4.81 -24.70
N GLY A 201 -7.87 5.56 -23.62
CA GLY A 201 -7.19 5.16 -22.39
C GLY A 201 -8.18 4.37 -21.55
N VAL A 202 -7.83 3.14 -21.18
CA VAL A 202 -8.69 2.23 -20.43
C VAL A 202 -8.28 2.25 -18.97
N GLY A 203 -9.16 2.72 -18.10
CA GLY A 203 -8.94 2.72 -16.65
C GLY A 203 -8.94 1.30 -16.07
N TYR A 204 -8.34 1.15 -14.90
CA TYR A 204 -8.40 -0.09 -14.13
C TYR A 204 -9.70 -0.14 -13.32
N PRO A 205 -10.47 -1.24 -13.35
CA PRO A 205 -11.65 -1.41 -12.52
C PRO A 205 -11.31 -1.52 -11.03
N ALA A 206 -12.24 -1.18 -10.14
CA ALA A 206 -12.11 -1.47 -8.72
C ALA A 206 -12.01 -2.99 -8.48
N PHE A 207 -11.00 -3.40 -7.73
CA PHE A 207 -10.73 -4.82 -7.44
C PHE A 207 -11.68 -5.37 -6.39
N PHE A 208 -12.11 -4.53 -5.45
CA PHE A 208 -12.96 -4.85 -4.30
C PHE A 208 -14.11 -3.85 -4.19
N PRO A 209 -15.21 -4.21 -3.49
CA PRO A 209 -16.26 -3.27 -3.13
C PRO A 209 -15.70 -2.08 -2.36
N GLU A 210 -16.38 -0.94 -2.50
CA GLU A 210 -15.88 0.36 -2.04
C GLU A 210 -15.54 0.39 -0.54
N ASP A 211 -16.40 -0.14 0.32
CA ASP A 211 -16.17 -0.21 1.77
C ASP A 211 -15.45 -1.50 2.20
N GLY A 212 -14.92 -2.26 1.24
CA GLY A 212 -14.44 -3.62 1.43
C GLY A 212 -15.58 -4.61 1.66
N ALA A 213 -15.30 -5.88 1.42
CA ALA A 213 -16.24 -6.95 1.68
C ALA A 213 -15.56 -8.13 2.35
N GLY A 214 -16.39 -8.97 2.94
CA GLY A 214 -15.96 -10.20 3.56
C GLY A 214 -16.61 -11.44 2.99
N ARG A 215 -15.88 -12.57 2.99
CA ARG A 215 -16.43 -13.89 2.67
C ARG A 215 -15.89 -14.93 3.64
N ILE A 216 -16.77 -15.84 4.08
CA ILE A 216 -16.42 -16.94 4.98
C ILE A 216 -15.70 -18.03 4.17
N PHE A 217 -14.46 -17.77 3.75
CA PHE A 217 -13.58 -18.81 3.24
C PHE A 217 -12.15 -18.55 3.70
N THR A 218 -11.61 -19.49 4.49
CA THR A 218 -10.21 -19.65 4.89
C THR A 218 -9.48 -18.36 5.31
N LEU A 219 -9.34 -18.17 6.63
CA LEU A 219 -8.63 -17.07 7.33
C LEU A 219 -9.49 -15.84 7.74
N GLY A 220 -10.70 -16.08 8.25
CA GLY A 220 -11.57 -15.03 8.81
C GLY A 220 -12.67 -14.61 7.84
N GLN A 221 -13.29 -13.44 8.06
CA GLN A 221 -14.25 -12.87 7.12
C GLN A 221 -13.58 -12.09 5.98
N ARG A 222 -12.27 -12.24 5.71
CA ARG A 222 -11.55 -11.44 4.71
C ARG A 222 -11.88 -11.84 3.26
N CYS A 223 -11.91 -10.88 2.34
CA CYS A 223 -12.00 -11.17 0.91
C CYS A 223 -10.62 -11.52 0.36
N GLU A 224 -10.43 -12.72 -0.21
CA GLU A 224 -9.15 -13.12 -0.80
C GLU A 224 -7.95 -12.90 0.16
N GLY A 225 -8.17 -13.10 1.47
CA GLY A 225 -7.16 -12.86 2.51
C GLY A 225 -6.84 -11.38 2.80
N VAL A 226 -7.47 -10.43 2.12
CA VAL A 226 -7.25 -8.98 2.23
C VAL A 226 -8.14 -8.35 3.30
N LYS A 227 -7.54 -7.56 4.20
CA LYS A 227 -8.25 -6.75 5.21
C LYS A 227 -9.16 -5.72 4.54
N ARG A 228 -10.27 -5.34 5.17
CA ARG A 228 -11.20 -4.34 4.59
C ARG A 228 -10.56 -2.98 4.42
N ALA A 229 -9.73 -2.54 5.38
CA ALA A 229 -8.98 -1.29 5.26
C ALA A 229 -8.05 -1.31 4.03
N ASP A 230 -7.36 -2.44 3.80
CA ASP A 230 -6.48 -2.60 2.63
C ASP A 230 -7.27 -2.70 1.32
N GLN A 231 -8.46 -3.32 1.32
CA GLN A 231 -9.36 -3.33 0.16
C GLN A 231 -9.79 -1.90 -0.20
N ARG A 232 -10.27 -1.12 0.78
CA ARG A 232 -10.64 0.29 0.62
C ARG A 232 -9.47 1.10 0.08
N TRP A 233 -8.27 0.91 0.64
CA TRP A 233 -7.06 1.58 0.18
C TRP A 233 -6.68 1.25 -1.27
N ILE A 234 -6.78 -0.02 -1.69
CA ILE A 234 -6.54 -0.41 -3.08
C ILE A 234 -7.55 0.27 -4.02
N VAL A 235 -8.82 0.38 -3.61
CA VAL A 235 -9.85 1.09 -4.38
C VAL A 235 -9.48 2.56 -4.55
N GLU A 236 -9.09 3.25 -3.49
CA GLU A 236 -8.71 4.67 -3.53
C GLU A 236 -7.47 4.91 -4.40
N LYS A 237 -6.41 4.10 -4.25
CA LYS A 237 -5.22 4.22 -5.13
C LYS A 237 -5.53 3.91 -6.60
N THR A 238 -6.50 3.03 -6.85
CA THR A 238 -6.99 2.78 -8.21
C THR A 238 -7.77 3.98 -8.77
N LYS A 239 -8.59 4.65 -7.95
CA LYS A 239 -9.29 5.89 -8.33
C LYS A 239 -8.30 7.00 -8.66
N GLU A 240 -7.26 7.19 -7.85
CA GLU A 240 -6.22 8.21 -8.09
C GLU A 240 -5.46 7.96 -9.40
N LEU A 241 -5.04 6.72 -9.66
CA LEU A 241 -4.37 6.33 -10.91
C LEU A 241 -5.28 6.58 -12.13
N ASN A 242 -6.54 6.18 -12.03
CA ASN A 242 -7.54 6.41 -13.07
C ASN A 242 -7.81 7.89 -13.31
N ALA A 243 -7.83 8.72 -12.26
CA ALA A 243 -8.00 10.16 -12.36
C ALA A 243 -6.83 10.79 -13.14
N ALA A 244 -5.60 10.39 -12.86
CA ALA A 244 -4.41 10.83 -13.61
C ALA A 244 -4.50 10.46 -15.10
N LEU A 245 -4.86 9.21 -15.41
CA LEU A 245 -5.04 8.77 -16.81
C LEU A 245 -6.18 9.56 -17.48
N ARG A 246 -7.35 9.65 -16.85
CA ARG A 246 -8.51 10.38 -17.37
C ARG A 246 -8.18 11.84 -17.65
N ALA A 247 -7.52 12.52 -16.72
CA ALA A 247 -7.14 13.91 -16.89
C ALA A 247 -6.20 14.08 -18.09
N ALA A 248 -5.17 13.25 -18.22
CA ALA A 248 -4.26 13.29 -19.36
C ALA A 248 -4.96 12.98 -20.71
N MET A 249 -5.84 11.98 -20.75
CA MET A 249 -6.64 11.68 -21.95
C MET A 249 -7.46 12.89 -22.39
N LEU A 250 -8.18 13.52 -21.45
CA LEU A 250 -9.04 14.67 -21.73
C LEU A 250 -8.24 15.92 -22.12
N ARG A 251 -7.13 16.23 -21.44
CA ARG A 251 -6.22 17.33 -21.79
C ARG A 251 -5.69 17.20 -23.22
N ASN A 252 -5.45 15.97 -23.66
CA ASN A 252 -5.00 15.69 -25.02
C ASN A 252 -6.16 15.54 -26.03
N GLY A 253 -7.42 15.69 -25.65
CA GLY A 253 -8.56 15.55 -26.57
C GLY A 253 -8.80 14.11 -27.04
N TYR A 254 -8.44 13.14 -26.21
CA TYR A 254 -8.67 11.72 -26.44
C TYR A 254 -9.74 11.15 -25.50
N LEU A 255 -10.14 9.91 -25.74
CA LEU A 255 -11.23 9.26 -25.02
C LEU A 255 -10.71 8.50 -23.81
N TYR A 256 -11.50 8.49 -22.73
CA TYR A 256 -11.26 7.67 -21.55
C TYR A 256 -12.40 6.66 -21.42
N ALA A 257 -12.05 5.38 -21.33
CA ALA A 257 -12.98 4.30 -21.04
C ALA A 257 -12.96 4.03 -19.54
N ASP A 258 -14.05 4.42 -18.87
CA ASP A 258 -14.25 4.15 -17.46
C ASP A 258 -14.70 2.69 -17.25
N ALA A 259 -13.90 1.92 -16.52
CA ALA A 259 -14.19 0.53 -16.21
C ALA A 259 -15.12 0.38 -14.98
N GLN A 260 -15.29 1.43 -14.16
CA GLN A 260 -15.96 1.32 -12.86
C GLN A 260 -17.42 0.90 -13.00
N GLU A 261 -18.17 1.54 -13.90
CA GLU A 261 -19.61 1.26 -14.08
C GLU A 261 -19.86 -0.20 -14.49
N GLN A 262 -19.02 -0.74 -15.38
CA GLN A 262 -19.20 -2.10 -15.88
C GLN A 262 -18.75 -3.18 -14.89
N PHE A 263 -17.96 -2.81 -13.88
CA PHE A 263 -17.46 -3.71 -12.84
C PHE A 263 -18.22 -3.56 -11.51
N ALA A 264 -19.07 -2.54 -11.36
CA ALA A 264 -19.83 -2.30 -10.15
C ALA A 264 -20.65 -3.54 -9.73
N GLY A 265 -20.42 -4.02 -8.50
CA GLY A 265 -21.04 -5.23 -7.96
C GLY A 265 -20.44 -6.55 -8.47
N HIS A 266 -19.46 -6.49 -9.38
CA HIS A 266 -18.73 -7.62 -9.97
C HIS A 266 -17.25 -7.65 -9.55
N GLU A 267 -16.89 -6.88 -8.53
CA GLU A 267 -15.57 -6.90 -7.89
C GLU A 267 -15.32 -8.26 -7.21
N LEU A 268 -14.09 -8.50 -6.74
CA LEU A 268 -13.82 -9.65 -5.87
C LEU A 268 -14.65 -9.51 -4.60
N CYS A 269 -15.36 -10.58 -4.23
CA CYS A 269 -16.30 -10.55 -3.13
C CYS A 269 -17.46 -9.55 -3.26
N GLY A 270 -17.71 -9.01 -4.46
CA GLY A 270 -18.89 -8.23 -4.77
C GLY A 270 -20.20 -9.04 -4.68
N THR A 271 -21.32 -8.38 -4.93
CA THR A 271 -22.67 -8.96 -4.81
C THR A 271 -23.05 -9.88 -5.97
N GLY A 272 -22.42 -9.69 -7.14
CA GLY A 272 -22.68 -10.40 -8.37
C GLY A 272 -21.62 -11.46 -8.69
N THR A 273 -21.63 -11.92 -9.95
CA THR A 273 -20.57 -12.80 -10.46
C THR A 273 -19.27 -12.02 -10.56
N GLU A 274 -18.21 -12.52 -9.94
CA GLU A 274 -16.91 -11.84 -9.94
C GLU A 274 -16.35 -11.74 -11.36
N TYR A 275 -15.82 -10.57 -11.73
CA TYR A 275 -15.18 -10.28 -13.01
C TYR A 275 -13.66 -10.37 -12.96
N PHE A 276 -13.12 -10.76 -11.80
CA PHE A 276 -11.70 -11.01 -11.60
C PHE A 276 -11.44 -12.50 -11.35
N ASN A 277 -10.18 -12.89 -11.49
CA ASN A 277 -9.73 -14.15 -10.93
C ASN A 277 -9.21 -13.93 -9.49
N GLY A 278 -9.57 -14.82 -8.56
CA GLY A 278 -9.07 -14.81 -7.18
C GLY A 278 -7.63 -15.33 -7.03
N LEU A 279 -7.16 -15.43 -5.78
CA LEU A 279 -5.77 -15.73 -5.41
C LEU A 279 -5.20 -17.05 -5.93
N VAL A 280 -6.05 -18.05 -6.13
CA VAL A 280 -5.61 -19.39 -6.55
C VAL A 280 -5.54 -19.55 -8.07
N SER A 281 -5.91 -18.53 -8.83
CA SER A 281 -5.88 -18.55 -10.30
C SER A 281 -4.50 -18.16 -10.83
N PRO A 282 -4.04 -18.70 -11.97
CA PRO A 282 -2.85 -18.18 -12.64
C PRO A 282 -2.97 -16.71 -13.08
N GLY A 283 -4.20 -16.17 -13.17
CA GLY A 283 -4.49 -14.77 -13.50
C GLY A 283 -4.84 -13.92 -12.28
N ILE A 284 -4.18 -14.11 -11.13
CA ILE A 284 -4.50 -13.45 -9.85
C ILE A 284 -4.84 -11.96 -10.05
N PHE A 285 -6.03 -11.57 -9.62
CA PHE A 285 -6.57 -10.21 -9.65
C PHE A 285 -6.65 -9.57 -11.05
N HIS A 286 -6.57 -10.36 -12.12
CA HIS A 286 -6.83 -9.89 -13.47
C HIS A 286 -8.26 -10.19 -13.89
N PRO A 287 -8.83 -9.40 -14.83
CA PRO A 287 -10.16 -9.64 -15.33
C PRO A 287 -10.27 -11.05 -15.92
N ASN A 288 -11.29 -11.78 -15.49
CA ASN A 288 -11.66 -13.06 -16.09
C ASN A 288 -12.44 -12.82 -17.40
N ARG A 289 -13.00 -13.87 -18.02
CA ARG A 289 -13.67 -13.73 -19.33
C ARG A 289 -14.83 -12.72 -19.30
N PRO A 290 -15.79 -12.81 -18.37
CA PRO A 290 -16.77 -11.74 -18.14
C PRO A 290 -16.15 -10.35 -17.98
N GLY A 291 -15.11 -10.21 -17.14
CA GLY A 291 -14.43 -8.94 -16.91
C GLY A 291 -13.77 -8.35 -18.17
N GLN A 292 -13.14 -9.16 -19.02
CA GLN A 292 -12.64 -8.70 -20.32
C GLN A 292 -13.77 -8.27 -21.26
N GLY A 293 -14.93 -8.92 -21.18
CA GLY A 293 -16.14 -8.46 -21.87
C GLY A 293 -16.59 -7.09 -21.38
N ALA A 294 -16.61 -6.88 -20.07
CA ALA A 294 -16.95 -5.59 -19.45
C ALA A 294 -15.98 -4.47 -19.87
N LEU A 295 -14.67 -4.74 -19.91
CA LEU A 295 -13.69 -3.78 -20.44
C LEU A 295 -13.95 -3.44 -21.92
N ALA A 296 -14.35 -4.42 -22.73
CA ALA A 296 -14.70 -4.18 -24.12
C ALA A 296 -15.95 -3.29 -24.23
N GLU A 297 -16.96 -3.47 -23.37
CA GLU A 297 -18.12 -2.58 -23.29
C GLU A 297 -17.72 -1.16 -22.89
N SER A 298 -16.83 -0.97 -21.91
CA SER A 298 -16.32 0.36 -21.53
C SER A 298 -15.65 1.08 -22.70
N VAL A 299 -14.82 0.37 -23.48
CA VAL A 299 -14.18 0.94 -24.68
C VAL A 299 -15.23 1.30 -25.74
N MET A 300 -16.20 0.43 -25.97
CA MET A 300 -17.25 0.67 -26.97
C MET A 300 -18.19 1.81 -26.56
N ALA A 301 -18.46 1.98 -25.28
CA ALA A 301 -19.19 3.13 -24.73
C ALA A 301 -18.42 4.44 -24.96
N ALA A 302 -17.11 4.46 -24.70
CA ALA A 302 -16.26 5.62 -24.99
C ALA A 302 -16.24 5.97 -26.49
N LEU A 303 -16.16 4.98 -27.37
CA LEU A 303 -16.23 5.18 -28.83
C LEU A 303 -17.62 5.67 -29.29
N GLY A 304 -18.70 5.16 -28.68
CA GLY A 304 -20.08 5.55 -29.00
C GLY A 304 -20.42 6.98 -28.56
N THR A 305 -19.91 7.42 -27.41
CA THR A 305 -20.04 8.79 -26.92
C THR A 305 -19.20 9.78 -27.74
N GLY A 306 -18.03 9.36 -28.23
CA GLY A 306 -17.23 10.14 -29.18
C GLY A 306 -17.87 10.28 -30.58
N ALA A 307 -18.63 9.27 -31.03
CA ALA A 307 -19.31 9.28 -32.32
C ALA A 307 -20.62 10.10 -32.33
N ASN A 308 -21.34 10.13 -31.20
CA ASN A 308 -22.53 10.94 -30.99
C ASN A 308 -22.19 12.18 -30.16
N GLY A 309 -21.56 13.18 -30.76
CA GLY A 309 -21.28 14.45 -30.09
C GLY A 309 -22.54 15.22 -29.69
N THR A 310 -23.20 14.82 -28.59
CA THR A 310 -24.10 15.61 -27.73
C THR A 310 -24.35 14.88 -26.40
N GLY A 311 -23.74 15.37 -25.30
CA GLY A 311 -24.12 15.12 -23.89
C GLY A 311 -23.60 13.80 -23.28
N ALA A 312 -23.03 13.73 -22.07
CA ALA A 312 -23.09 14.61 -20.92
C ALA A 312 -21.80 14.47 -20.08
N ASN A 313 -21.11 15.59 -19.86
CA ASN A 313 -20.45 15.97 -18.61
C ASN A 313 -20.08 17.44 -18.81
N GLY A 314 -20.56 18.31 -17.92
CA GLY A 314 -20.47 19.75 -18.07
C GLY A 314 -19.04 20.21 -18.21
N LEU A 315 -18.72 20.79 -19.36
CA LEU A 315 -17.89 21.97 -19.59
C LEU A 315 -18.16 22.37 -21.04
N GLU A 316 -18.81 23.51 -21.23
CA GLU A 316 -19.24 24.04 -22.53
C GLU A 316 -18.05 24.36 -23.44
N GLY A 317 -18.08 23.93 -24.71
CA GLY A 317 -17.08 24.41 -25.69
C GLY A 317 -16.88 23.61 -26.99
N SER A 318 -17.87 23.65 -27.88
CA SER A 318 -17.77 23.52 -29.35
C SER A 318 -17.03 22.31 -29.96
N ALA A 319 -17.82 21.36 -30.47
CA ALA A 319 -17.41 20.35 -31.45
C ALA A 319 -16.87 20.97 -32.76
N ALA A 320 -15.75 20.46 -33.25
CA ALA A 320 -15.23 20.76 -34.59
C ALA A 320 -15.53 19.60 -35.54
N ALA A 321 -16.27 19.88 -36.62
CA ALA A 321 -16.44 18.99 -37.77
C ALA A 321 -15.11 18.81 -38.53
N PRO A 322 -14.91 17.70 -39.26
CA PRO A 322 -13.61 17.34 -39.81
C PRO A 322 -13.24 18.24 -41.00
N GLY A 323 -12.05 18.86 -40.94
CA GLY A 323 -11.44 19.53 -42.10
C GLY A 323 -10.85 20.93 -41.89
N ARG A 324 -10.84 21.50 -40.69
CA ARG A 324 -10.22 22.82 -40.45
C ARG A 324 -8.92 22.68 -39.65
N VAL A 325 -7.81 23.09 -40.25
CA VAL A 325 -6.54 23.34 -39.55
C VAL A 325 -6.84 24.30 -38.39
N LEU A 326 -6.72 23.81 -37.16
CA LEU A 326 -6.93 24.58 -35.94
C LEU A 326 -5.75 25.55 -35.77
N THR A 327 -5.92 26.81 -36.17
CA THR A 327 -5.12 27.89 -35.61
C THR A 327 -5.58 28.09 -34.17
N ALA A 328 -4.63 28.00 -33.22
CA ALA A 328 -4.87 28.06 -31.77
C ALA A 328 -5.94 29.11 -31.39
N ALA A 329 -7.01 28.65 -30.75
CA ALA A 329 -7.99 29.52 -30.13
C ALA A 329 -7.34 30.25 -28.93
N PRO A 330 -7.74 31.49 -28.61
CA PRO A 330 -7.20 32.19 -27.46
C PRO A 330 -7.63 31.45 -26.19
N ALA A 331 -6.70 31.32 -25.25
CA ALA A 331 -6.92 30.69 -23.95
C ALA A 331 -8.16 31.30 -23.28
N VAL A 332 -9.20 30.48 -23.11
CA VAL A 332 -10.27 30.77 -22.15
C VAL A 332 -9.57 30.80 -20.80
N ALA A 333 -9.74 31.87 -20.03
CA ALA A 333 -9.19 31.97 -18.69
C ALA A 333 -9.76 30.83 -17.85
N SER A 334 -9.01 29.74 -17.75
CA SER A 334 -9.23 28.67 -16.79
C SER A 334 -9.08 29.30 -15.41
N VAL A 335 -10.16 29.33 -14.64
CA VAL A 335 -10.03 29.32 -13.20
C VAL A 335 -9.26 28.04 -12.92
N GLU A 336 -7.98 28.17 -12.66
CA GLU A 336 -7.14 27.09 -12.16
C GLU A 336 -7.75 26.73 -10.81
N LEU A 337 -8.65 25.74 -10.80
CA LEU A 337 -9.04 25.11 -9.54
C LEU A 337 -7.71 24.65 -8.93
N ALA A 338 -7.42 25.10 -7.72
CA ALA A 338 -6.24 24.65 -7.00
C ALA A 338 -6.21 23.12 -7.03
N ALA A 339 -5.03 22.55 -7.22
CA ALA A 339 -4.86 21.10 -7.18
C ALA A 339 -5.46 20.56 -5.89
N ASN A 340 -6.16 19.43 -5.96
CA ASN A 340 -6.69 18.81 -4.76
C ASN A 340 -5.55 18.31 -3.89
N GLU A 341 -5.54 18.71 -2.63
CA GLU A 341 -4.62 18.26 -1.60
C GLU A 341 -5.24 17.07 -0.86
N ARG A 342 -4.40 16.13 -0.40
CA ARG A 342 -4.89 14.98 0.35
C ARG A 342 -5.28 15.46 1.76
N PRO A 343 -6.44 15.06 2.31
CA PRO A 343 -6.77 15.38 3.70
C PRO A 343 -5.76 14.73 4.67
N GLU A 344 -5.73 15.18 5.92
CA GLU A 344 -4.88 14.63 6.97
C GLU A 344 -5.71 13.80 7.96
N ALA A 345 -5.49 12.48 7.96
CA ALA A 345 -6.13 11.54 8.88
C ALA A 345 -5.42 11.52 10.25
N THR A 346 -6.00 12.22 11.22
CA THR A 346 -5.50 12.25 12.60
C THR A 346 -6.55 11.77 13.58
N PHE A 347 -6.16 10.87 14.48
CA PHE A 347 -7.06 10.37 15.53
C PHE A 347 -6.39 10.04 16.85
N SER A 348 -7.24 9.99 17.87
CA SER A 348 -6.95 9.37 19.17
C SER A 348 -7.82 8.14 19.39
N VAL A 349 -7.28 7.20 20.18
CA VAL A 349 -7.96 5.97 20.56
C VAL A 349 -7.77 5.71 22.05
N ARG A 350 -8.83 5.25 22.71
CA ARG A 350 -8.82 4.90 24.13
C ARG A 350 -9.56 3.60 24.35
N ARG A 351 -8.95 2.67 25.07
CA ARG A 351 -9.57 1.39 25.45
C ARG A 351 -9.83 1.35 26.95
N GLU A 352 -11.10 1.13 27.33
CA GLU A 352 -11.49 0.96 28.73
C GLU A 352 -12.57 -0.10 28.88
N ALA A 353 -12.32 -1.11 29.71
CA ALA A 353 -13.28 -2.15 30.09
C ALA A 353 -13.99 -2.84 28.90
N GLY A 354 -13.31 -2.97 27.75
CA GLY A 354 -13.88 -3.58 26.53
C GLY A 354 -14.60 -2.59 25.60
N VAL A 355 -14.59 -1.30 25.91
CA VAL A 355 -15.04 -0.25 25.00
C VAL A 355 -13.83 0.42 24.37
N LEU A 356 -13.85 0.54 23.05
CA LEU A 356 -12.88 1.27 22.24
C LEU A 356 -13.50 2.59 21.78
N THR A 357 -13.08 3.70 22.38
CA THR A 357 -13.47 5.06 21.96
C THR A 357 -12.50 5.55 20.90
N LEU A 358 -13.04 5.92 19.74
CA LEU A 358 -12.32 6.44 18.58
C LEU A 358 -12.72 7.90 18.35
N ASP A 359 -11.76 8.79 18.13
CA ASP A 359 -12.01 10.22 17.91
C ASP A 359 -11.11 10.77 16.79
N ALA A 360 -11.72 11.17 15.68
CA ALA A 360 -11.09 11.77 14.50
C ALA A 360 -11.33 13.29 14.40
N THR A 361 -11.75 13.96 15.47
CA THR A 361 -12.06 15.41 15.43
C THR A 361 -10.86 16.31 15.13
N GLU A 362 -9.64 15.77 15.20
CA GLU A 362 -8.41 16.46 14.79
C GLU A 362 -8.04 16.25 13.32
N SER A 363 -8.81 15.47 12.56
CA SER A 363 -8.62 15.32 11.11
C SER A 363 -9.08 16.57 10.36
N GLN A 364 -8.36 16.91 9.28
CA GLN A 364 -8.52 18.18 8.58
C GLN A 364 -8.34 18.01 7.08
N ASP A 365 -8.88 18.93 6.32
CA ASP A 365 -8.56 19.10 4.90
C ASP A 365 -8.08 20.54 4.69
N ALA A 366 -6.99 20.70 3.95
CA ALA A 366 -6.31 21.99 3.80
C ALA A 366 -7.02 22.89 2.80
N ASP A 367 -7.72 22.31 1.84
CA ASP A 367 -8.31 23.02 0.71
C ASP A 367 -9.80 22.77 0.50
N GLY A 368 -10.44 22.08 1.45
CA GLY A 368 -11.86 21.75 1.43
C GLY A 368 -12.42 21.31 2.79
N ASP A 369 -13.49 20.54 2.73
CA ASP A 369 -14.17 19.93 3.88
C ASP A 369 -14.07 18.40 3.80
N LEU A 370 -14.08 17.73 4.96
CA LEU A 370 -14.19 16.27 5.01
C LEU A 370 -15.62 15.84 4.66
N SER A 371 -15.76 15.00 3.63
CA SER A 371 -17.04 14.44 3.20
C SER A 371 -17.38 13.11 3.89
N SER A 372 -16.37 12.35 4.31
CA SER A 372 -16.54 11.05 4.95
C SER A 372 -15.47 10.76 6.00
N VAL A 373 -15.87 10.11 7.08
CA VAL A 373 -15.01 9.64 8.17
C VAL A 373 -15.44 8.22 8.53
N GLN A 374 -14.61 7.25 8.16
CA GLN A 374 -14.85 5.82 8.36
C GLN A 374 -13.76 5.17 9.20
N TRP A 375 -14.14 4.14 9.94
CA TRP A 375 -13.27 3.38 10.83
C TRP A 375 -13.32 1.92 10.46
N TYR A 376 -12.15 1.31 10.32
CA TYR A 376 -11.99 -0.12 10.15
C TYR A 376 -11.29 -0.67 11.39
N VAL A 377 -11.98 -1.51 12.16
CA VAL A 377 -11.44 -2.15 13.36
C VAL A 377 -11.34 -3.64 13.12
N GLU A 378 -10.11 -4.14 12.99
CA GLU A 378 -9.83 -5.48 12.50
C GLU A 378 -8.91 -6.24 13.47
N GLY A 379 -9.42 -7.34 14.02
CA GLY A 379 -8.75 -8.26 14.93
C GLY A 379 -8.74 -9.69 14.40
N VAL A 380 -8.62 -10.67 15.30
CA VAL A 380 -8.70 -12.10 14.94
C VAL A 380 -10.15 -12.55 14.84
N ALA A 381 -11.01 -12.02 15.71
CA ALA A 381 -12.44 -12.30 15.76
C ALA A 381 -13.29 -11.05 15.43
N THR A 382 -12.71 -9.86 15.53
CA THR A 382 -13.34 -8.56 15.23
C THR A 382 -13.10 -8.16 13.77
N GLU A 383 -14.16 -7.74 13.08
CA GLU A 383 -14.11 -7.08 11.77
C GLU A 383 -15.27 -6.09 11.68
N GLU A 384 -15.06 -4.90 12.23
CA GLU A 384 -16.08 -3.86 12.38
C GLU A 384 -15.77 -2.67 11.46
N VAL A 385 -16.81 -2.13 10.85
CA VAL A 385 -16.76 -0.88 10.09
C VAL A 385 -17.75 0.09 10.73
N ALA A 386 -17.29 1.29 11.05
CA ALA A 386 -18.12 2.33 11.66
C ALA A 386 -17.88 3.68 11.01
N GLU A 387 -18.80 4.62 11.19
CA GLU A 387 -18.74 5.95 10.59
C GLU A 387 -18.93 7.05 11.64
N GLY A 388 -18.30 8.19 11.39
CA GLY A 388 -18.46 9.41 12.17
C GLY A 388 -17.21 9.81 12.95
N ASN A 389 -17.18 11.07 13.39
CA ASN A 389 -16.01 11.67 14.03
C ASN A 389 -15.69 11.07 15.40
N ARG A 390 -16.70 10.50 16.09
CA ARG A 390 -16.54 9.83 17.38
C ARG A 390 -17.39 8.57 17.41
N VAL A 391 -16.75 7.45 17.74
CA VAL A 391 -17.40 6.14 17.78
C VAL A 391 -16.95 5.40 19.04
N ASP A 392 -17.89 4.75 19.73
CA ASP A 392 -17.60 3.78 20.78
C ASP A 392 -17.96 2.37 20.26
N LEU A 393 -17.01 1.44 20.34
CA LEU A 393 -17.18 0.05 19.90
C LEU A 393 -16.94 -0.92 21.04
N ASP A 394 -17.85 -1.89 21.21
CA ASP A 394 -17.73 -2.97 22.17
C ASP A 394 -16.79 -4.06 21.64
N ILE A 395 -15.48 -3.92 21.91
CA ILE A 395 -14.44 -4.86 21.52
C ILE A 395 -13.90 -5.57 22.74
N HIS A 396 -13.95 -6.91 22.74
CA HIS A 396 -13.52 -7.73 23.87
C HIS A 396 -12.16 -7.26 24.44
N SER A 397 -12.05 -7.10 25.75
CA SER A 397 -10.89 -6.44 26.40
C SER A 397 -9.55 -7.16 26.17
N GLU A 398 -9.63 -8.46 25.86
CA GLU A 398 -8.48 -9.33 25.59
C GLU A 398 -8.15 -9.43 24.10
N GLU A 399 -8.94 -8.84 23.21
CA GLU A 399 -8.73 -8.88 21.77
C GLU A 399 -7.97 -7.64 21.29
N PRO A 400 -6.72 -7.80 20.82
CA PRO A 400 -6.00 -6.72 20.17
C PRO A 400 -6.55 -6.49 18.77
N VAL A 401 -6.57 -5.23 18.34
CA VAL A 401 -7.16 -4.83 17.06
C VAL A 401 -6.26 -3.82 16.34
N SER A 402 -6.30 -3.83 15.03
CA SER A 402 -5.83 -2.75 14.17
C SER A 402 -6.99 -1.78 13.96
N VAL A 403 -6.77 -0.49 14.17
CA VAL A 403 -7.73 0.58 13.91
C VAL A 403 -7.19 1.43 12.78
N THR A 404 -7.88 1.41 11.64
CA THR A 404 -7.59 2.29 10.51
C THR A 404 -8.70 3.34 10.40
N LEU A 405 -8.31 4.60 10.54
CA LEU A 405 -9.12 5.75 10.15
C LEU A 405 -8.96 5.98 8.65
N VAL A 406 -10.09 6.21 7.96
CA VAL A 406 -10.14 6.70 6.60
C VAL A 406 -10.95 7.99 6.58
N VAL A 407 -10.32 9.08 6.18
CA VAL A 407 -11.01 10.36 5.94
C VAL A 407 -10.99 10.65 4.44
N THR A 408 -12.12 11.07 3.88
CA THR A 408 -12.25 11.45 2.47
C THR A 408 -12.69 12.90 2.39
N ASP A 409 -12.05 13.69 1.53
CA ASP A 409 -12.39 15.09 1.28
C ASP A 409 -13.64 15.22 0.38
N ASP A 410 -14.09 16.45 0.12
CA ASP A 410 -15.22 16.76 -0.74
C ASP A 410 -14.91 16.66 -2.25
N ARG A 411 -13.68 16.32 -2.61
CA ARG A 411 -13.18 16.15 -3.98
C ARG A 411 -12.70 14.72 -4.31
N GLY A 412 -12.91 13.79 -3.39
CA GLY A 412 -12.69 12.36 -3.54
C GLY A 412 -11.28 11.84 -3.26
N LEU A 413 -10.35 12.62 -2.67
CA LEU A 413 -9.10 12.04 -2.13
C LEU A 413 -9.33 11.57 -0.70
N ALA A 414 -8.67 10.46 -0.36
CA ALA A 414 -8.73 9.87 0.97
C ALA A 414 -7.35 9.73 1.60
N ASP A 415 -7.29 9.84 2.91
CA ASP A 415 -6.09 9.54 3.70
C ASP A 415 -6.36 8.43 4.72
N PHE A 416 -5.30 7.69 5.04
CA PHE A 416 -5.36 6.49 5.86
C PHE A 416 -4.38 6.62 7.02
N SER A 417 -4.88 6.44 8.23
CA SER A 417 -4.05 6.41 9.43
C SER A 417 -4.37 5.17 10.24
N THR A 418 -3.37 4.33 10.49
CA THR A 418 -3.55 3.08 11.22
C THR A 418 -2.79 3.06 12.53
N THR A 419 -3.38 2.43 13.55
CA THR A 419 -2.68 2.01 14.76
C THR A 419 -3.06 0.61 15.17
N THR A 420 -2.10 -0.10 15.74
CA THR A 420 -2.42 -1.27 16.55
C THR A 420 -2.83 -0.80 17.94
N VAL A 421 -4.01 -1.22 18.40
CA VAL A 421 -4.44 -1.07 19.78
C VAL A 421 -4.20 -2.40 20.49
N PRO A 422 -3.18 -2.47 21.37
CA PRO A 422 -2.91 -3.69 22.10
C PRO A 422 -4.06 -3.98 23.08
N ALA A 423 -4.20 -5.24 23.44
CA ALA A 423 -5.10 -5.68 24.48
C ALA A 423 -4.31 -6.22 25.67
N ALA A 424 -5.00 -6.33 26.79
CA ALA A 424 -4.43 -6.92 28.00
C ALA A 424 -5.28 -8.09 28.44
N ARG A 425 -4.62 -9.15 28.89
CA ARG A 425 -5.27 -10.30 29.54
C ARG A 425 -4.53 -10.68 30.79
N VAL A 426 -5.22 -11.33 31.72
CA VAL A 426 -4.55 -11.90 32.90
C VAL A 426 -3.73 -13.12 32.46
N SER A 427 -2.45 -13.18 32.82
CA SER A 427 -1.50 -14.20 32.32
C SER A 427 -1.84 -15.65 32.71
N SER A 428 -2.79 -15.85 33.63
CA SER A 428 -3.30 -17.17 34.03
C SER A 428 -4.82 -17.18 33.93
N SER A 429 -5.36 -18.02 33.05
CA SER A 429 -6.80 -18.19 32.75
C SER A 429 -7.65 -18.75 33.91
N VAL A 430 -7.08 -18.91 35.10
CA VAL A 430 -7.81 -19.23 36.33
C VAL A 430 -8.08 -17.93 37.07
N GLN A 431 -9.15 -17.23 36.70
CA GLN A 431 -9.79 -16.16 37.48
C GLN A 431 -8.84 -15.37 38.41
N GLY A 432 -7.84 -14.68 37.87
CA GLY A 432 -7.15 -13.60 38.60
C GLY A 432 -6.37 -13.94 39.87
N VAL A 433 -6.03 -15.20 40.17
CA VAL A 433 -5.30 -15.55 41.40
C VAL A 433 -3.99 -16.26 41.07
N VAL A 434 -2.89 -15.50 41.07
CA VAL A 434 -1.55 -16.08 41.16
C VAL A 434 -1.40 -16.58 42.60
N ALA A 435 -1.13 -17.88 42.77
CA ALA A 435 -0.90 -18.53 44.07
C ALA A 435 0.20 -17.85 44.92
N ASP A 436 1.01 -16.98 44.29
CA ASP A 436 2.15 -16.29 44.88
C ASP A 436 1.88 -14.81 45.25
N GLY A 437 0.63 -14.30 45.19
CA GLY A 437 0.31 -12.94 45.65
C GLY A 437 0.77 -11.78 44.72
N ARG A 438 1.08 -12.09 43.47
CA ARG A 438 1.37 -11.10 42.41
C ARG A 438 0.18 -11.00 41.44
N VAL A 439 0.01 -9.85 40.81
CA VAL A 439 -0.86 -9.68 39.64
C VAL A 439 0.05 -9.60 38.42
N SER A 440 -0.25 -10.43 37.42
CA SER A 440 0.46 -10.45 36.13
C SER A 440 -0.54 -10.21 35.00
N VAL A 441 -0.25 -9.19 34.19
CA VAL A 441 -1.02 -8.81 33.02
C VAL A 441 -0.14 -8.99 31.81
N THR A 442 -0.62 -9.75 30.83
CA THR A 442 0.05 -9.91 29.54
C THR A 442 -0.57 -8.95 28.54
N LEU A 443 0.26 -8.06 27.99
CA LEU A 443 -0.05 -7.28 26.81
C LEU A 443 0.09 -8.18 25.58
N VAL A 444 -0.98 -8.23 24.81
CA VAL A 444 -1.08 -8.98 23.55
C VAL A 444 -1.33 -8.01 22.41
N SER A 445 -0.67 -8.28 21.29
CA SER A 445 -0.74 -7.47 20.07
C SER A 445 -1.48 -8.23 18.98
N THR A 446 -1.87 -7.52 17.93
CA THR A 446 -2.25 -8.18 16.69
C THR A 446 -1.05 -8.94 16.12
N PRO A 447 -1.27 -10.04 15.37
CA PRO A 447 -0.16 -10.88 14.92
C PRO A 447 0.90 -10.15 14.06
N ASP A 448 0.54 -9.02 13.45
CA ASP A 448 1.40 -8.17 12.61
C ASP A 448 2.31 -7.22 13.36
N ALA A 449 2.14 -7.06 14.68
CA ALA A 449 2.97 -6.18 15.47
C ALA A 449 3.57 -6.91 16.67
N ARG A 450 4.89 -6.76 16.87
CA ARG A 450 5.52 -7.19 18.11
C ARG A 450 5.28 -6.14 19.17
N MET A 451 4.86 -6.56 20.36
CA MET A 451 4.51 -5.63 21.44
C MET A 451 5.67 -4.69 21.80
N ALA A 452 6.90 -5.20 21.80
CA ALA A 452 8.11 -4.42 22.08
C ALA A 452 8.43 -3.34 21.03
N ASP A 453 7.89 -3.45 19.81
CA ASP A 453 8.11 -2.48 18.74
C ASP A 453 7.04 -1.37 18.75
N ILE A 454 5.89 -1.62 19.39
CA ILE A 454 4.73 -0.70 19.40
C ILE A 454 4.50 -0.02 20.75
N VAL A 455 5.06 -0.51 21.85
CA VAL A 455 4.93 0.09 23.19
C VAL A 455 6.30 0.46 23.74
N ASP A 456 6.44 1.68 24.26
CA ASP A 456 7.58 2.07 25.07
C ASP A 456 7.48 1.34 26.43
N LEU A 457 8.23 0.26 26.57
CA LEU A 457 8.19 -0.60 27.75
C LEU A 457 8.64 0.13 29.03
N ASP A 458 9.46 1.18 28.91
CA ASP A 458 9.95 1.95 30.04
C ASP A 458 8.91 2.98 30.54
N SER A 459 7.91 3.30 29.70
CA SER A 459 6.79 4.18 30.05
C SER A 459 5.70 3.49 30.88
N LEU A 460 5.75 2.17 31.02
CA LEU A 460 4.67 1.38 31.61
C LEU A 460 4.54 1.59 33.13
N VAL A 461 3.35 1.99 33.57
CA VAL A 461 3.05 2.32 34.97
C VAL A 461 1.70 1.75 35.43
N TRP A 462 1.58 1.53 36.73
CA TRP A 462 0.32 1.19 37.41
C TRP A 462 -0.31 2.46 38.00
N PRO A 463 -1.26 3.13 37.32
CA PRO A 463 -1.78 4.44 37.74
C PRO A 463 -2.44 4.46 39.13
N ALA A 464 -2.91 3.31 39.63
CA ALA A 464 -3.55 3.21 40.95
C ALA A 464 -2.65 3.62 42.13
N ARG A 465 -1.31 3.62 41.96
CA ARG A 465 -0.33 4.01 43.00
C ARG A 465 0.93 4.61 42.38
N ALA A 466 1.09 5.93 42.50
CA ALA A 466 2.33 6.61 42.12
C ALA A 466 3.54 6.00 42.86
N GLY A 467 4.56 5.55 42.12
CA GLY A 467 5.80 5.01 42.67
C GLY A 467 5.93 3.48 42.68
N VAL A 468 4.90 2.72 42.28
CA VAL A 468 5.02 1.27 42.06
C VAL A 468 5.53 1.00 40.64
N SER A 469 6.83 0.74 40.50
CA SER A 469 7.42 0.39 39.20
C SER A 469 6.88 -0.95 38.69
N ALA A 470 6.48 -0.98 37.42
CA ALA A 470 6.11 -2.21 36.72
C ALA A 470 7.32 -3.15 36.61
N THR A 471 7.15 -4.44 36.95
CA THR A 471 8.14 -5.46 36.57
C THR A 471 7.75 -6.02 35.21
N VAL A 472 8.53 -5.68 34.18
CA VAL A 472 8.28 -6.07 32.78
C VAL A 472 9.13 -7.29 32.41
N ALA A 473 8.51 -8.28 31.78
CA ALA A 473 9.16 -9.45 31.20
C ALA A 473 8.69 -9.64 29.77
N VAL A 474 9.61 -9.86 28.83
CA VAL A 474 9.31 -10.12 27.41
C VAL A 474 9.57 -11.59 27.11
N ASP A 475 8.59 -12.27 26.51
CA ASP A 475 8.79 -13.59 25.94
C ASP A 475 9.32 -13.44 24.51
N GLU A 476 10.60 -13.77 24.31
CA GLU A 476 11.29 -13.67 23.02
C GLU A 476 10.67 -14.52 21.91
N SER A 477 9.94 -15.59 22.27
CA SER A 477 9.35 -16.52 21.31
C SER A 477 7.99 -16.07 20.80
N SER A 478 7.15 -15.51 21.68
CA SER A 478 5.81 -15.04 21.36
C SER A 478 5.75 -13.52 21.13
N GLY A 479 6.74 -12.77 21.58
CA GLY A 479 6.73 -11.31 21.62
C GLY A 479 5.75 -10.74 22.66
N GLU A 480 5.16 -11.57 23.51
CA GLU A 480 4.25 -11.14 24.57
C GLU A 480 5.01 -10.42 25.68
N VAL A 481 4.40 -9.36 26.21
CA VAL A 481 4.97 -8.56 27.31
C VAL A 481 4.13 -8.80 28.55
N THR A 482 4.71 -9.39 29.58
CA THR A 482 4.06 -9.58 30.87
C THR A 482 4.52 -8.53 31.86
N VAL A 483 3.57 -7.79 32.41
CA VAL A 483 3.78 -6.75 33.40
C VAL A 483 3.21 -7.24 34.73
N SER A 484 4.03 -7.23 35.77
CA SER A 484 3.64 -7.74 37.08
C SER A 484 3.93 -6.79 38.23
N ALA A 485 3.10 -6.86 39.26
CA ALA A 485 3.28 -6.16 40.53
C ALA A 485 2.70 -6.97 41.68
N ASN A 486 3.09 -6.66 42.92
CA ASN A 486 2.49 -7.26 44.10
C ASN A 486 1.07 -6.70 44.32
N ALA A 487 0.09 -7.55 44.62
CA ALA A 487 -1.30 -7.13 44.81
C ALA A 487 -1.48 -6.12 45.96
N ALA A 488 -0.77 -6.28 47.07
CA ALA A 488 -0.77 -5.35 48.20
C ALA A 488 -0.14 -4.00 47.82
N GLN A 489 0.92 -3.99 46.99
CA GLN A 489 1.52 -2.74 46.49
C GLN A 489 0.54 -1.97 45.60
N LEU A 490 -0.32 -2.66 44.84
CA LEU A 490 -1.40 -2.06 44.07
C LEU A 490 -2.61 -1.65 44.93
N GLY A 491 -2.63 -2.03 46.21
CA GLY A 491 -3.73 -1.74 47.14
C GLY A 491 -5.01 -2.51 46.84
N LEU A 492 -4.90 -3.69 46.24
CA LEU A 492 -6.06 -4.52 45.89
C LEU A 492 -6.55 -5.34 47.09
N SER A 493 -7.86 -5.53 47.19
CA SER A 493 -8.52 -6.31 48.24
C SER A 493 -9.15 -7.60 47.69
N VAL A 494 -9.58 -8.49 48.60
CA VAL A 494 -10.32 -9.71 48.22
C VAL A 494 -11.57 -9.35 47.42
N GLY A 495 -11.84 -10.10 46.35
CA GLY A 495 -12.98 -9.90 45.46
C GLY A 495 -12.60 -9.33 44.09
N ALA A 496 -13.61 -8.89 43.34
CA ALA A 496 -13.43 -8.33 42.00
C ALA A 496 -12.84 -6.92 42.06
N SER A 497 -11.90 -6.64 41.18
CA SER A 497 -11.29 -5.32 40.99
C SER A 497 -10.91 -5.15 39.53
N THR A 498 -10.65 -3.92 39.10
CA THR A 498 -10.12 -3.62 37.77
C THR A 498 -8.72 -3.04 37.94
N VAL A 499 -7.76 -3.57 37.19
CA VAL A 499 -6.40 -3.06 37.18
C VAL A 499 -6.15 -2.49 35.79
N CYS A 500 -5.70 -1.25 35.74
CA CYS A 500 -5.31 -0.58 34.51
C CYS A 500 -3.79 -0.51 34.43
N LEU A 501 -3.27 -0.71 33.24
CA LEU A 501 -1.89 -0.44 32.86
C LEU A 501 -1.90 0.78 31.92
N SER A 502 -1.03 1.73 32.20
CA SER A 502 -0.86 2.93 31.36
C SER A 502 0.56 3.04 30.86
N GLY A 503 0.75 3.69 29.73
CA GLY A 503 2.06 3.94 29.13
C GLY A 503 1.94 4.79 27.87
N VAL A 504 2.92 4.68 27.01
CA VAL A 504 3.03 5.40 25.74
C VAL A 504 3.41 4.39 24.65
N MET A 505 2.75 4.50 23.51
CA MET A 505 3.09 3.78 22.28
C MET A 505 4.40 4.36 21.71
N THR A 506 5.13 3.61 20.88
CA THR A 506 6.41 4.11 20.31
C THR A 506 6.25 5.33 19.40
N ASP A 507 5.04 5.59 18.90
CA ASP A 507 4.65 6.79 18.16
C ASP A 507 4.22 7.98 19.03
N GLY A 508 4.27 7.84 20.36
CA GLY A 508 3.91 8.89 21.32
C GLY A 508 2.45 8.90 21.79
N ARG A 509 1.58 8.04 21.24
CA ARG A 509 0.17 7.97 21.67
C ARG A 509 0.01 7.34 23.06
N PRO A 510 -0.96 7.79 23.88
CA PRO A 510 -1.17 7.20 25.20
C PRO A 510 -1.72 5.77 25.09
N LEU A 511 -1.14 4.87 25.87
CA LEU A 511 -1.66 3.52 26.10
C LEU A 511 -2.42 3.49 27.41
N SER A 512 -3.65 2.96 27.38
CA SER A 512 -4.41 2.58 28.58
C SER A 512 -5.13 1.27 28.30
N SER A 513 -4.91 0.27 29.16
CA SER A 513 -5.59 -1.02 29.05
C SER A 513 -5.96 -1.54 30.43
N CYS A 514 -7.24 -1.84 30.63
CA CYS A 514 -7.78 -2.26 31.91
C CYS A 514 -8.33 -3.69 31.83
N VAL A 515 -7.96 -4.51 32.81
CA VAL A 515 -8.41 -5.90 32.93
C VAL A 515 -9.13 -6.15 34.25
N PRO A 516 -10.24 -6.91 34.23
CA PRO A 516 -10.86 -7.38 35.46
C PRO A 516 -9.97 -8.44 36.12
N VAL A 517 -9.81 -8.34 37.43
CA VAL A 517 -9.10 -9.33 38.27
C VAL A 517 -9.99 -9.70 39.45
N SER A 518 -9.81 -10.91 39.98
CA SER A 518 -10.51 -11.36 41.19
C SER A 518 -9.50 -11.99 42.13
N LEU A 519 -9.36 -11.45 43.34
CA LEU A 519 -8.38 -11.93 44.32
C LEU A 519 -9.04 -12.79 45.40
N SER A 520 -8.43 -13.94 45.70
CA SER A 520 -8.78 -14.76 46.86
C SER A 520 -8.14 -14.21 48.14
N ALA A 521 -8.70 -14.57 49.30
CA ALA A 521 -8.10 -14.26 50.60
C ALA A 521 -6.67 -14.80 50.73
N GLU A 522 -6.40 -15.96 50.14
CA GLU A 522 -5.09 -16.60 50.13
C GLU A 522 -4.07 -15.78 49.34
N ALA A 523 -4.44 -15.25 48.18
CA ALA A 523 -3.55 -14.41 47.37
C ALA A 523 -3.27 -13.06 48.02
N VAL A 524 -4.26 -12.44 48.67
CA VAL A 524 -4.02 -11.20 49.43
C VAL A 524 -3.03 -11.46 50.57
N ALA A 525 -3.23 -12.54 51.35
CA ALA A 525 -2.31 -12.91 52.42
C ALA A 525 -0.89 -13.25 51.91
N ALA A 526 -0.77 -13.91 50.76
CA ALA A 526 0.51 -14.16 50.11
C ALA A 526 1.21 -12.86 49.68
N SER A 527 0.44 -11.89 49.17
CA SER A 527 0.94 -10.60 48.72
C SER A 527 1.50 -9.75 49.87
N GLU A 528 0.84 -9.75 51.03
CA GLU A 528 1.28 -9.05 52.24
C GLU A 528 2.59 -9.64 52.80
N ARG A 529 2.75 -10.97 52.76
CA ARG A 529 4.00 -11.65 53.18
C ARG A 529 5.17 -11.24 52.28
N LEU A 530 4.96 -11.18 50.97
CA LEU A 530 5.97 -10.74 50.02
C LEU A 530 6.35 -9.26 50.21
N ALA A 531 5.36 -8.39 50.46
CA ALA A 531 5.61 -6.98 50.72
C ALA A 531 6.43 -6.79 52.01
N SER A 532 6.13 -7.58 53.04
CA SER A 532 6.85 -7.55 54.33
C SER A 532 8.29 -8.05 54.22
N ALA A 533 8.59 -8.95 53.28
CA ALA A 533 9.95 -9.48 53.05
C ALA A 533 10.87 -8.49 52.29
N LEU A 534 10.33 -7.43 51.69
CA LEU A 534 11.08 -6.43 50.92
C LEU A 534 11.49 -5.20 51.73
N VAL A 535 10.98 -5.04 52.97
CA VAL A 535 11.44 -4.01 53.90
C VAL A 535 12.69 -4.53 54.61
N PRO A 536 13.87 -3.89 54.50
CA PRO A 536 15.04 -4.35 55.24
C PRO A 536 14.74 -4.25 56.73
N ALA A 537 15.01 -5.31 57.47
CA ALA A 537 14.97 -5.28 58.93
C ALA A 537 15.86 -4.11 59.39
N ALA A 538 15.24 -3.08 59.96
CA ALA A 538 15.99 -2.03 60.63
C ALA A 538 16.75 -2.70 61.78
N GLU A 539 18.06 -2.76 61.67
CA GLU A 539 18.93 -3.21 62.74
C GLU A 539 18.80 -2.17 63.87
N GLU A 540 18.16 -2.56 64.97
CA GLU A 540 18.12 -1.78 66.20
C GLU A 540 19.55 -1.64 66.74
N VAL A 541 20.15 -0.47 66.55
CA VAL A 541 21.40 -0.10 67.23
C VAL A 541 21.02 0.55 68.56
N GLU A 542 21.23 -0.18 69.66
CA GLU A 542 21.17 0.38 71.02
C GLU A 542 22.29 1.42 71.26
N PRO A 543 22.07 2.47 72.07
CA PRO A 543 23.05 3.51 72.28
C PRO A 543 24.04 3.11 73.39
N ALA A 544 25.33 3.07 73.08
CA ALA A 544 26.38 3.03 74.08
C ALA A 544 26.76 4.46 74.49
N ALA A 545 26.77 4.68 75.80
CA ALA A 545 26.98 5.96 76.45
C ALA A 545 28.42 6.51 76.30
N GLU A 546 28.42 7.83 76.31
CA GLU A 546 29.47 8.84 76.29
C GLU A 546 30.49 8.74 77.44
N GLU A 547 31.78 8.91 77.14
CA GLU A 547 32.74 9.58 78.04
C GLU A 547 33.65 10.51 77.21
N VAL A 548 33.77 11.75 77.71
CA VAL A 548 34.39 12.94 77.10
C VAL A 548 35.75 13.22 77.76
N GLU A 549 36.57 14.05 77.07
CA GLU A 549 37.53 15.07 77.58
C GLU A 549 39.00 14.90 77.06
N PRO A 550 39.83 15.98 76.90
CA PRO A 550 39.88 16.75 75.65
C PRO A 550 41.30 17.22 75.19
N ALA A 551 41.31 17.88 74.01
CA ALA A 551 42.16 18.99 73.52
C ALA A 551 43.71 18.89 73.45
N ALA A 552 44.27 19.17 72.26
CA ALA A 552 45.22 20.29 72.04
C ALA A 552 45.49 20.55 70.53
N GLU A 553 45.59 21.84 70.21
CA GLU A 553 45.99 22.52 68.97
C GLU A 553 47.38 22.12 68.43
N GLU A 554 47.56 22.18 67.09
CA GLU A 554 48.65 22.97 66.48
C GLU A 554 48.45 23.21 64.97
N VAL A 555 49.05 24.31 64.50
CA VAL A 555 48.77 25.09 63.28
C VAL A 555 49.84 24.87 62.19
N GLU A 556 49.40 24.68 60.92
CA GLU A 556 49.93 25.04 59.56
C GLU A 556 51.46 25.27 59.27
N PRO A 557 51.93 25.43 57.99
CA PRO A 557 51.48 25.03 56.64
C PRO A 557 52.63 24.56 55.66
N ARG A 558 52.30 24.36 54.37
CA ARG A 558 53.04 24.68 53.10
C ARG A 558 53.55 23.58 52.15
N ASP A 559 53.22 23.84 50.87
CA ASP A 559 53.98 23.66 49.62
C ASP A 559 54.27 22.22 49.12
N SER A 560 54.33 21.87 47.82
CA SER A 560 54.00 22.45 46.51
C SER A 560 54.49 21.43 45.43
N VAL A 561 53.99 21.54 44.19
CA VAL A 561 54.55 20.96 42.92
C VAL A 561 54.46 19.43 42.79
N GLY A 562 54.18 18.78 41.66
CA GLY A 562 53.96 19.05 40.24
C GLY A 562 53.81 17.63 39.61
N GLU A 563 53.04 17.40 38.56
CA GLU A 563 53.61 17.25 37.22
C GLU A 563 52.49 17.11 36.18
N THR A 564 52.74 17.78 35.07
CA THR A 564 52.09 17.72 33.77
C THR A 564 52.48 16.46 33.00
N GLY A 565 51.56 15.90 32.20
CA GLY A 565 51.87 14.93 31.15
C GLY A 565 50.72 14.79 30.17
N ALA A 566 50.93 15.22 28.92
CA ALA A 566 49.95 15.32 27.85
C ALA A 566 50.18 14.28 26.74
N VAL A 567 49.18 14.15 25.85
CA VAL A 567 49.21 13.63 24.46
C VAL A 567 49.19 12.08 24.38
N VAL A 568 48.29 11.40 23.64
CA VAL A 568 48.21 11.31 22.16
C VAL A 568 46.78 10.97 21.68
N ALA A 569 46.35 11.69 20.63
CA ALA A 569 45.22 11.38 19.76
C ALA A 569 45.66 10.51 18.56
N SER A 570 44.76 9.71 18.00
CA SER A 570 44.89 9.25 16.60
C SER A 570 43.53 9.28 15.91
N ALA A 571 43.42 10.16 14.93
CA ALA A 571 42.51 10.09 13.81
C ALA A 571 43.04 9.10 12.76
N ASN A 572 42.18 8.66 11.83
CA ASN A 572 42.62 8.32 10.47
C ASN A 572 41.43 8.38 9.50
N ASP A 573 41.63 9.06 8.37
CA ASP A 573 40.69 9.24 7.26
C ASP A 573 41.41 9.01 5.91
N THR A 574 40.81 8.14 5.05
CA THR A 574 40.74 8.14 3.55
C THR A 574 42.00 7.95 2.64
N PRO A 575 41.92 7.68 1.29
CA PRO A 575 40.82 7.32 0.33
C PRO A 575 41.11 6.14 -0.68
N GLY A 576 40.16 5.83 -1.62
CA GLY A 576 40.02 4.67 -2.58
C GLY A 576 41.03 4.49 -3.76
N PRO A 577 40.74 3.80 -4.92
CA PRO A 577 39.46 3.60 -5.66
C PRO A 577 39.18 2.21 -6.38
N ASP A 578 37.98 2.13 -7.00
CA ASP A 578 37.48 1.41 -8.21
C ASP A 578 37.42 -0.13 -8.44
N SER A 579 36.18 -0.57 -8.71
CA SER A 579 35.67 -1.42 -9.83
C SER A 579 35.26 -2.91 -9.63
N ALA A 580 34.02 -3.17 -10.11
CA ALA A 580 33.45 -4.38 -10.72
C ALA A 580 32.90 -5.54 -9.84
N GLY A 581 31.63 -5.90 -10.11
CA GLY A 581 31.10 -7.25 -9.86
C GLY A 581 29.68 -7.29 -9.29
N GLY A 582 28.66 -7.22 -10.16
CA GLY A 582 27.27 -7.49 -9.79
C GLY A 582 26.99 -8.99 -9.66
N LEU A 583 26.17 -9.36 -8.67
CA LEU A 583 25.44 -10.63 -8.59
C LEU A 583 24.16 -10.37 -7.78
N THR A 584 23.03 -10.27 -8.46
CA THR A 584 21.69 -10.39 -7.85
C THR A 584 21.21 -11.81 -8.09
N ASP A 585 21.27 -12.65 -7.06
CA ASP A 585 20.73 -13.99 -7.12
C ASP A 585 19.20 -13.94 -7.11
N SER A 586 18.64 -14.50 -8.19
CA SER A 586 17.21 -14.66 -8.44
C SER A 586 16.80 -16.04 -7.92
N PHE A 587 15.92 -16.11 -6.92
CA PHE A 587 15.29 -17.36 -6.50
C PHE A 587 13.79 -17.16 -6.30
N TRP A 588 13.01 -17.57 -7.31
CA TRP A 588 11.59 -17.93 -7.15
C TRP A 588 11.51 -19.47 -7.16
N PRO A 589 10.97 -20.14 -6.12
CA PRO A 589 10.73 -21.56 -6.20
C PRO A 589 9.39 -21.84 -6.87
N SER A 590 9.47 -22.64 -7.93
CA SER A 590 8.37 -23.39 -8.53
C SER A 590 7.65 -24.26 -7.49
N VAL A 591 6.38 -23.98 -7.22
CA VAL A 591 5.53 -24.81 -6.34
C VAL A 591 4.90 -25.94 -7.17
N THR A 592 5.52 -27.11 -7.12
CA THR A 592 4.86 -28.39 -7.41
C THR A 592 5.18 -29.35 -6.26
N GLY A 593 4.18 -29.65 -5.43
CA GLY A 593 4.30 -30.64 -4.36
C GLY A 593 3.00 -30.76 -3.58
N GLY A 594 2.22 -31.81 -3.84
CA GLY A 594 0.99 -32.11 -3.12
C GLY A 594 1.23 -32.33 -1.63
N VAL A 595 0.37 -31.74 -0.79
CA VAL A 595 0.42 -31.89 0.66
C VAL A 595 -0.26 -33.20 1.05
N ALA A 596 0.53 -34.18 1.48
CA ALA A 596 0.06 -35.30 2.28
C ALA A 596 0.01 -34.87 3.75
N VAL A 597 -1.18 -34.90 4.34
CA VAL A 597 -1.43 -34.65 5.77
C VAL A 597 -0.84 -35.79 6.59
N LEU A 598 0.12 -35.50 7.48
CA LEU A 598 0.58 -36.44 8.51
C LEU A 598 0.29 -35.86 9.90
N LEU A 599 -0.67 -36.48 10.59
CA LEU A 599 -0.93 -36.34 12.02
C LEU A 599 0.17 -37.05 12.80
N LEU A 600 0.86 -36.36 13.71
CA LEU A 600 1.59 -37.00 14.80
C LEU A 600 1.34 -36.28 16.13
N ALA A 601 0.83 -37.05 17.08
CA ALA A 601 0.66 -36.72 18.47
C ALA A 601 1.89 -37.16 19.28
N GLY A 602 2.21 -36.42 20.35
CA GLY A 602 2.82 -36.97 21.56
C GLY A 602 4.13 -36.35 22.06
N GLY A 603 4.03 -35.58 23.17
CA GLY A 603 4.86 -35.80 24.36
C GLY A 603 6.12 -34.94 24.62
N GLY A 604 6.03 -34.02 25.59
CA GLY A 604 6.84 -34.13 26.82
C GLY A 604 8.12 -33.28 27.03
N VAL A 605 7.95 -32.17 27.76
CA VAL A 605 8.71 -31.66 28.94
C VAL A 605 10.24 -31.37 28.91
N TRP A 606 10.62 -30.10 29.16
CA TRP A 606 11.37 -29.54 30.33
C TRP A 606 12.10 -28.23 29.96
N GLY A 607 11.86 -27.19 30.78
CA GLY A 607 12.35 -25.83 30.58
C GLY A 607 13.70 -25.52 31.24
N GLY A 608 14.19 -24.33 30.92
CA GLY A 608 15.32 -23.68 31.58
C GLY A 608 15.30 -22.17 31.34
N LEU A 609 14.62 -21.43 32.23
CA LEU A 609 14.73 -19.97 32.34
C LEU A 609 16.14 -19.58 32.81
N ARG A 610 16.78 -18.60 32.16
CA ARG A 610 18.00 -17.94 32.66
C ARG A 610 17.73 -16.46 32.91
N SER A 611 17.69 -16.07 34.18
CA SER A 611 17.79 -14.68 34.63
C SER A 611 19.26 -14.26 34.69
N ARG A 612 19.64 -13.11 34.12
CA ARG A 612 21.00 -12.54 34.24
C ARG A 612 21.06 -11.47 35.35
N ARG A 613 22.07 -11.58 36.22
CA ARG A 613 22.71 -10.45 36.93
C ARG A 613 24.23 -10.56 36.70
N LEU A 614 24.87 -9.43 36.42
CA LEU A 614 26.32 -9.28 36.19
C LEU A 614 27.03 -8.88 37.50
N SER A 615 28.17 -9.52 37.85
CA SER A 615 29.48 -8.85 38.05
C SER A 615 30.61 -9.82 38.52
N VAL A 616 31.62 -9.97 37.63
CA VAL A 616 33.11 -9.94 37.80
C VAL A 616 33.91 -10.89 38.74
N ARG A 617 34.76 -11.74 38.10
CA ARG A 617 36.26 -11.94 38.18
C ARG A 617 36.76 -13.42 38.28
N SER A 618 37.64 -13.78 37.33
CA SER A 618 38.42 -15.04 37.10
C SER A 618 39.66 -15.16 38.03
N PRO A 619 40.59 -16.17 37.99
CA PRO A 619 40.95 -17.10 36.87
C PRO A 619 41.44 -18.55 37.20
N LEU A 620 41.93 -19.24 36.13
CA LEU A 620 42.70 -20.52 35.99
C LEU A 620 41.89 -21.83 35.82
N HIS A 621 42.28 -22.88 35.08
CA HIS A 621 43.11 -23.12 33.87
C HIS A 621 42.90 -24.60 33.45
N LEU A 622 43.10 -24.93 32.14
CA LEU A 622 43.46 -26.22 31.51
C LEU A 622 42.44 -27.37 31.30
N GLY A 623 42.41 -27.89 30.06
CA GLY A 623 42.11 -29.30 29.75
C GLY A 623 41.43 -29.55 28.39
N GLN A 624 42.22 -29.77 27.34
CA GLN A 624 41.78 -30.32 26.05
C GLN A 624 41.38 -31.81 26.17
N GLY A 625 40.46 -32.25 25.32
CA GLY A 625 40.09 -33.65 25.05
C GLY A 625 39.05 -33.73 23.96
#